data_AF-A0A6L9UC57-F1
#
_entry.id   AF-A0A6L9UC57-F1
#
_cell.length_a   1.000
_cell.length_b   1.000
_cell.length_c   1.000
_cell.angle_alpha   90.00
_cell.angle_beta   90.00
_cell.angle_gamma   90.00
#
_symmetry.space_group_name_H-M   'P 1'
#
loop_
_entity.id
_entity.type
_entity.pdbx_description
1 polymer ?
#
loop_
_entity_poly.entity_id
_entity_poly.type
_entity_poly.pdbx_seq_one_letter_code
_entity_poly.pdbx_strand_id
1 'polypeptide(L)'
;MFALQFSAMPLPRKLAAPAFAALLSAAGLVAPAAAANTDGIVGTWIVKAPDAPFQYHMFVFNADGTMQQANPDAGDENTSDSDGKGVWVRKDGKKVIGKFVEITADRTTHKFATRGEISYEIDVAGDKLTGTASAKFYDENDKVLRGPFPTALEGRRVTLP
;
A
#
# COMPACT_ATOMS: atom_id res chain seq x y z
N MET A 1 30.89 -57.54 -52.46
CA MET A 1 31.87 -58.11 -53.39
C MET A 1 32.95 -57.03 -53.60
N PHE A 2 34.21 -57.32 -53.20
CA PHE A 2 35.45 -56.51 -53.26
C PHE A 2 35.49 -55.13 -52.55
N ALA A 3 36.58 -54.58 -52.01
CA ALA A 3 37.84 -55.03 -51.37
C ALA A 3 38.76 -53.77 -51.22
N LEU A 4 39.36 -53.58 -50.02
CA LEU A 4 40.64 -52.90 -49.69
C LEU A 4 40.84 -51.41 -50.12
N GLN A 5 41.62 -50.54 -49.46
CA GLN A 5 42.87 -50.74 -48.71
C GLN A 5 43.20 -49.53 -47.79
N PHE A 6 44.02 -49.80 -46.77
CA PHE A 6 44.50 -48.92 -45.70
C PHE A 6 45.59 -47.91 -46.10
N SER A 7 45.71 -46.81 -45.34
CA SER A 7 47.00 -46.22 -44.92
C SER A 7 46.85 -45.39 -43.64
N ALA A 8 47.93 -45.30 -42.87
CA ALA A 8 47.94 -45.25 -41.41
C ALA A 8 48.51 -43.96 -40.77
N MET A 9 48.19 -43.80 -39.47
CA MET A 9 48.89 -43.07 -38.38
C MET A 9 48.94 -41.52 -38.41
N PRO A 10 49.24 -40.80 -37.29
CA PRO A 10 49.35 -41.19 -35.86
C PRO A 10 48.49 -40.34 -34.88
N LEU A 11 48.33 -40.80 -33.63
CA LEU A 11 47.90 -39.97 -32.49
C LEU A 11 49.00 -38.97 -32.10
N PRO A 12 48.62 -37.79 -31.57
CA PRO A 12 49.21 -37.44 -30.28
C PRO A 12 48.26 -36.76 -29.28
N ARG A 13 48.52 -37.14 -28.02
CA ARG A 13 48.58 -36.32 -26.80
C ARG A 13 47.30 -35.66 -26.27
N LYS A 14 46.82 -36.32 -25.21
CA LYS A 14 46.18 -35.78 -24.00
C LYS A 14 46.53 -34.30 -23.73
N LEU A 15 45.50 -33.50 -23.54
CA LEU A 15 45.48 -32.42 -22.55
C LEU A 15 44.15 -32.50 -21.80
N ALA A 16 44.24 -32.80 -20.52
CA ALA A 16 43.14 -32.76 -19.59
C ALA A 16 42.71 -31.30 -19.38
N ALA A 17 41.42 -31.01 -19.55
CA ALA A 17 40.85 -29.78 -19.03
C ALA A 17 40.23 -30.09 -17.65
N PRO A 18 40.61 -29.37 -16.58
CA PRO A 18 40.00 -29.55 -15.28
C PRO A 18 38.56 -29.03 -15.29
N ALA A 19 37.64 -29.83 -14.76
CA ALA A 19 36.30 -29.42 -14.44
C ALA A 19 36.35 -28.35 -13.34
N PHE A 20 36.08 -27.10 -13.68
CA PHE A 20 35.72 -26.09 -12.69
C PHE A 20 34.26 -26.31 -12.27
N ALA A 21 34.09 -27.02 -11.16
CA ALA A 21 32.82 -27.01 -10.43
C ALA A 21 32.64 -25.60 -9.83
N ALA A 22 31.83 -24.78 -10.48
CA ALA A 22 31.34 -23.55 -9.87
C ALA A 22 30.32 -23.93 -8.79
N LEU A 23 30.73 -23.88 -7.51
CA LEU A 23 29.77 -23.78 -6.42
C LEU A 23 29.05 -22.44 -6.57
N LEU A 24 27.80 -22.46 -7.05
CA LEU A 24 26.87 -21.37 -6.80
C LEU A 24 26.56 -21.38 -5.29
N SER A 25 27.31 -20.60 -4.53
CA SER A 25 26.87 -20.17 -3.21
C SER A 25 25.58 -19.36 -3.40
N ALA A 26 24.44 -19.99 -3.17
CA ALA A 26 23.18 -19.31 -2.94
C ALA A 26 23.29 -18.53 -1.62
N ALA A 27 24.01 -17.42 -1.64
CA ALA A 27 23.80 -16.35 -0.70
C ALA A 27 22.41 -15.80 -1.01
N GLY A 28 21.39 -16.40 -0.37
CA GLY A 28 20.08 -15.81 -0.34
C GLY A 28 20.24 -14.37 0.16
N LEU A 29 19.99 -13.41 -0.72
CA LEU A 29 19.70 -12.05 -0.32
C LEU A 29 18.45 -12.13 0.54
N VAL A 30 18.63 -12.30 1.85
CA VAL A 30 17.60 -11.98 2.82
C VAL A 30 17.39 -10.49 2.65
N ALA A 31 16.31 -10.11 1.96
CA ALA A 31 15.88 -8.72 1.97
C ALA A 31 15.83 -8.29 3.44
N PRO A 32 16.46 -7.16 3.81
CA PRO A 32 16.38 -6.68 5.18
C PRO A 32 14.89 -6.60 5.52
N ALA A 33 14.49 -7.26 6.62
CA ALA A 33 13.17 -7.05 7.18
C ALA A 33 12.98 -5.53 7.25
N ALA A 34 11.94 -5.01 6.61
CA ALA A 34 11.65 -3.59 6.63
C ALA A 34 11.69 -3.18 8.11
N ALA A 35 12.66 -2.33 8.47
CA ALA A 35 12.83 -1.91 9.85
C ALA A 35 11.47 -1.39 10.30
N ALA A 36 10.92 -1.96 11.38
CA ALA A 36 9.64 -1.56 11.91
C ALA A 36 9.68 -0.04 12.07
N ASN A 37 8.95 0.67 11.22
CA ASN A 37 8.94 2.11 11.19
C ASN A 37 8.34 2.57 12.51
N THR A 38 9.18 3.06 13.42
CA THR A 38 8.79 3.55 14.76
C THR A 38 8.16 4.94 14.71
N ASP A 39 7.75 5.36 13.52
CA ASP A 39 7.14 6.64 13.27
C ASP A 39 5.89 6.81 14.14
N GLY A 40 5.78 7.97 14.79
CA GLY A 40 4.69 8.26 15.71
C GLY A 40 3.29 8.18 15.08
N ILE A 41 3.12 8.19 13.76
CA ILE A 41 1.79 7.96 13.15
C ILE A 41 1.38 6.49 13.17
N VAL A 42 2.33 5.55 13.19
CA VAL A 42 2.04 4.11 13.07
C VAL A 42 1.15 3.65 14.23
N GLY A 43 0.12 2.86 13.89
CA GLY A 43 -0.88 2.35 14.81
C GLY A 43 -2.30 2.73 14.44
N THR A 44 -3.20 2.55 15.41
CA THR A 44 -4.65 2.72 15.25
C THR A 44 -5.15 3.99 15.93
N TRP A 45 -6.05 4.70 15.26
CA TRP A 45 -6.54 6.01 15.67
C TRP A 45 -8.05 6.11 15.52
N ILE A 46 -8.70 6.76 16.48
CA ILE A 46 -10.03 7.30 16.32
C ILE A 46 -9.86 8.73 15.81
N VAL A 47 -10.42 9.03 14.65
CA VAL A 47 -10.30 10.33 13.98
C VAL A 47 -11.69 10.93 13.81
N LYS A 48 -11.85 12.20 14.17
CA LYS A 48 -13.05 12.99 13.94
C LYS A 48 -12.84 13.90 12.73
N ALA A 49 -13.78 13.85 11.79
CA ALA A 49 -13.92 14.71 10.63
C ALA A 49 -15.31 15.37 10.67
N PRO A 50 -15.46 16.58 11.22
CA PRO A 50 -16.78 17.16 11.52
C PRO A 50 -17.66 17.39 10.30
N ASP A 51 -17.05 17.62 9.13
CA ASP A 51 -17.74 17.93 7.88
C ASP A 51 -17.96 16.69 6.99
N ALA A 52 -17.56 15.51 7.47
CA ALA A 52 -17.87 14.24 6.81
C ALA A 52 -19.32 13.80 7.11
N PRO A 53 -19.97 13.05 6.20
CA PRO A 53 -21.32 12.52 6.44
C PRO A 53 -21.42 11.69 7.73
N PHE A 54 -20.36 10.93 8.04
CA PHE A 54 -20.17 10.28 9.32
C PHE A 54 -18.93 10.86 10.00
N GLN A 55 -19.07 11.40 11.20
CA GLN A 55 -18.02 12.23 11.79
C GLN A 55 -16.83 11.46 12.37
N TYR A 56 -16.97 10.19 12.72
CA TYR A 56 -15.92 9.41 13.39
C TYR A 56 -15.36 8.35 12.47
N HIS A 57 -14.06 8.12 12.46
CA HIS A 57 -13.46 7.13 11.59
C HIS A 57 -12.36 6.40 12.35
N MET A 58 -12.18 5.12 12.01
CA MET A 58 -11.02 4.35 12.43
C MET A 58 -9.96 4.48 11.35
N PHE A 59 -8.78 4.98 11.69
CA PHE A 59 -7.62 5.04 10.81
C PHE A 59 -6.55 4.07 11.33
N VAL A 60 -5.93 3.32 10.44
CA VAL A 60 -4.77 2.47 10.73
C VAL A 60 -3.63 2.89 9.81
N PHE A 61 -2.51 3.28 10.38
CA PHE A 61 -1.29 3.58 9.65
C PHE A 61 -0.27 2.47 9.91
N ASN A 62 0.15 1.78 8.86
CA ASN A 62 1.11 0.70 8.97
C ASN A 62 2.53 1.21 8.74
N ALA A 63 3.50 0.53 9.35
CA ALA A 63 4.91 0.88 9.24
C ALA A 63 5.45 0.84 7.81
N ASP A 64 4.83 0.07 6.93
CA ASP A 64 5.21 -0.08 5.52
C ASP A 64 4.73 1.08 4.61
N GLY A 65 4.10 2.11 5.18
CA GLY A 65 3.58 3.25 4.43
C GLY A 65 2.17 3.03 3.86
N THR A 66 1.54 1.88 4.14
CA THR A 66 0.11 1.68 3.82
C THR A 66 -0.78 2.21 4.93
N MET A 67 -2.04 2.49 4.59
CA MET A 67 -3.04 2.85 5.58
C MET A 67 -4.43 2.32 5.21
N GLN A 68 -5.23 2.06 6.23
CA GLN A 68 -6.63 1.66 6.11
C GLN A 68 -7.52 2.64 6.87
N GLN A 69 -8.76 2.71 6.41
CA GLN A 69 -9.81 3.48 7.04
C GLN A 69 -11.13 2.73 6.89
N ALA A 70 -11.94 2.68 7.95
CA ALA A 70 -13.26 2.03 7.86
C ALA A 70 -14.38 3.01 8.20
N ASN A 71 -15.43 3.01 7.38
CA ASN A 71 -16.73 3.60 7.72
C ASN A 71 -17.64 2.51 8.32
N PRO A 72 -18.55 2.87 9.25
CA PRO A 72 -19.49 1.91 9.82
C PRO A 72 -20.54 1.50 8.78
N ASP A 73 -21.02 0.27 8.87
CA ASP A 73 -22.20 -0.18 8.11
C ASP A 73 -23.40 0.75 8.39
N ALA A 74 -24.08 1.18 7.34
CA ALA A 74 -25.33 1.96 7.40
C ALA A 74 -25.27 3.31 8.15
N GLY A 75 -24.10 3.94 8.30
CA GLY A 75 -24.00 5.31 8.83
C GLY A 75 -24.57 6.41 7.92
N ASP A 76 -24.75 6.10 6.62
CA ASP A 76 -25.35 6.87 5.53
C ASP A 76 -25.72 5.86 4.43
N GLU A 77 -26.97 5.87 3.96
CA GLU A 77 -27.48 4.98 2.92
C GLU A 77 -26.75 5.11 1.57
N ASN A 78 -26.01 6.21 1.35
CA ASN A 78 -25.34 6.51 0.09
C ASN A 78 -23.82 6.29 0.11
N THR A 79 -23.16 6.32 1.28
CA THR A 79 -21.68 6.36 1.34
C THR A 79 -21.03 5.55 2.45
N SER A 80 -21.79 4.96 3.38
CA SER A 80 -21.18 4.48 4.63
C SER A 80 -20.64 3.04 4.57
N ASP A 81 -20.96 2.28 3.54
CA ASP A 81 -20.49 0.90 3.38
C ASP A 81 -19.14 0.86 2.62
N SER A 82 -18.13 1.54 3.15
CA SER A 82 -16.79 1.62 2.51
C SER A 82 -15.63 1.30 3.46
N ASP A 83 -14.61 0.68 2.86
CA ASP A 83 -13.29 0.46 3.45
C ASP A 83 -12.24 1.15 2.58
N GLY A 84 -11.65 2.20 3.12
CA GLY A 84 -10.60 3.01 2.53
C GLY A 84 -9.24 2.33 2.60
N LYS A 85 -8.53 2.28 1.48
CA LYS A 85 -7.12 1.83 1.44
C LYS A 85 -6.25 2.86 0.79
N GLY A 86 -5.07 3.07 1.34
CA GLY A 86 -4.21 4.13 0.89
C GLY A 86 -2.77 3.98 1.28
N VAL A 87 -2.05 5.09 1.06
CA VAL A 87 -0.63 5.23 1.36
C VAL A 87 -0.37 6.53 2.09
N TRP A 88 0.70 6.55 2.87
CA TRP A 88 1.18 7.71 3.58
C TRP A 88 2.71 7.78 3.54
N VAL A 89 3.23 9.00 3.63
CA VAL A 89 4.67 9.29 3.74
C VAL A 89 4.90 10.50 4.65
N ARG A 90 6.13 10.65 5.14
CA ARG A 90 6.56 11.90 5.78
C ARG A 90 7.00 12.92 4.72
N LYS A 91 6.33 14.07 4.69
CA LYS A 91 6.76 15.28 3.97
C LYS A 91 7.71 16.07 4.86
N ASP A 92 8.89 16.37 4.32
CA ASP A 92 9.96 17.12 5.00
C ASP A 92 10.37 16.53 6.36
N GLY A 93 10.20 15.21 6.53
CA GLY A 93 10.48 14.49 7.78
C GLY A 93 9.57 14.87 8.96
N LYS A 94 8.52 15.69 8.73
CA LYS A 94 7.69 16.26 9.80
C LYS A 94 6.22 16.00 9.61
N LYS A 95 5.63 16.38 8.47
CA LYS A 95 4.20 16.21 8.24
C LYS A 95 3.91 14.82 7.70
N VAL A 96 2.85 14.18 8.15
CA VAL A 96 2.30 13.02 7.44
C VAL A 96 1.45 13.54 6.30
N ILE A 97 1.71 13.08 5.08
CA ILE A 97 0.79 13.28 3.96
C ILE A 97 0.37 11.93 3.44
N GLY A 98 -0.83 11.85 2.88
CA GLY A 98 -1.27 10.63 2.26
C GLY A 98 -2.56 10.76 1.50
N LYS A 99 -2.99 9.63 0.95
CA LYS A 99 -4.25 9.50 0.24
C LYS A 99 -4.81 8.11 0.43
N PHE A 100 -6.11 8.01 0.65
CA PHE A 100 -6.85 6.76 0.49
C PHE A 100 -7.92 6.85 -0.57
N VAL A 101 -8.30 5.67 -1.04
CA VAL A 101 -9.38 5.45 -1.97
C VAL A 101 -10.44 4.59 -1.31
N GLU A 102 -11.68 5.00 -1.45
CA GLU A 102 -12.87 4.24 -1.11
C GLU A 102 -13.61 3.85 -2.39
N ILE A 103 -14.13 2.63 -2.44
CA ILE A 103 -15.07 2.20 -3.47
C ILE A 103 -16.42 1.99 -2.81
N THR A 104 -17.43 2.68 -3.33
CA THR A 104 -18.80 2.59 -2.84
C THR A 104 -19.65 1.90 -3.88
N ALA A 105 -20.45 0.93 -3.44
CA ALA A 105 -21.52 0.33 -4.24
C ALA A 105 -22.87 0.83 -3.73
N ASP A 106 -23.84 0.96 -4.63
CA ASP A 106 -25.22 1.24 -4.26
C ASP A 106 -25.82 0.02 -3.54
N ARG A 107 -26.35 0.22 -2.33
CA ARG A 107 -26.81 -0.88 -1.47
C ARG A 107 -28.00 -1.64 -2.04
N THR A 108 -28.82 -0.98 -2.85
CA THR A 108 -30.05 -1.56 -3.42
C THR A 108 -29.79 -2.35 -4.69
N THR A 109 -28.96 -1.81 -5.57
CA THR A 109 -28.68 -2.35 -6.91
C THR A 109 -27.39 -3.15 -6.98
N HIS A 110 -26.54 -3.03 -5.96
CA HIS A 110 -25.20 -3.64 -5.86
C HIS A 110 -24.25 -3.23 -6.99
N LYS A 111 -24.55 -2.14 -7.68
CA LYS A 111 -23.69 -1.60 -8.74
C LYS A 111 -22.67 -0.64 -8.15
N PHE A 112 -21.58 -0.43 -8.87
CA PHE A 112 -20.66 0.66 -8.56
C PHE A 112 -21.44 1.98 -8.46
N ALA A 113 -21.17 2.73 -7.39
CA ALA A 113 -21.75 4.06 -7.19
C ALA A 113 -20.68 5.14 -7.37
N THR A 114 -19.59 5.06 -6.61
CA THR A 114 -18.51 6.06 -6.68
C THR A 114 -17.15 5.50 -6.29
N ARG A 115 -16.08 6.16 -6.76
CA ARG A 115 -14.74 6.10 -6.17
C ARG A 115 -14.49 7.40 -5.41
N GLY A 116 -14.29 7.33 -4.10
CA GLY A 116 -13.83 8.45 -3.28
C GLY A 116 -12.31 8.49 -3.21
N GLU A 117 -11.68 9.63 -3.49
CA GLU A 117 -10.27 9.89 -3.18
C GLU A 117 -10.17 10.95 -2.09
N ILE A 118 -9.50 10.61 -1.01
CA ILE A 118 -9.35 11.49 0.15
C ILE A 118 -7.87 11.69 0.42
N SER A 119 -7.39 12.91 0.17
CA SER A 119 -6.02 13.33 0.49
C SER A 119 -5.99 14.02 1.85
N TYR A 120 -4.92 13.85 2.60
CA TYR A 120 -4.77 14.45 3.94
C TYR A 120 -3.36 14.94 4.23
N GLU A 121 -3.26 15.92 5.12
CA GLU A 121 -2.04 16.32 5.82
C GLU A 121 -2.28 16.28 7.33
N ILE A 122 -1.39 15.62 8.07
CA ILE A 122 -1.53 15.39 9.51
C ILE A 122 -0.23 15.75 10.24
N ASP A 123 -0.39 16.42 11.37
CA ASP A 123 0.61 16.62 12.41
C ASP A 123 0.34 15.65 13.57
N VAL A 124 1.40 15.05 14.12
CA VAL A 124 1.31 14.06 15.20
C VAL A 124 2.12 14.53 16.39
N ALA A 125 1.50 14.52 17.57
CA ALA A 125 2.14 14.85 18.84
C ALA A 125 1.71 13.82 19.91
N GLY A 126 2.56 12.81 20.13
CA GLY A 126 2.25 11.70 21.04
C GLY A 126 1.03 10.90 20.59
N ASP A 127 -0.01 10.91 21.41
CA ASP A 127 -1.28 10.20 21.17
C ASP A 127 -2.37 11.09 20.59
N LYS A 128 -1.98 12.25 20.05
CA LYS A 128 -2.88 13.17 19.36
C LYS A 128 -2.41 13.36 17.94
N LEU A 129 -3.37 13.41 17.02
CA LEU A 129 -3.15 13.91 15.68
C LEU A 129 -4.11 15.06 15.38
N THR A 130 -3.68 15.98 14.54
CA THR A 130 -4.50 17.07 13.99
C THR A 130 -4.15 17.25 12.52
N GLY A 131 -5.08 17.69 11.69
CA GLY A 131 -4.79 17.85 10.28
C GLY A 131 -5.95 18.36 9.46
N THR A 132 -5.84 18.18 8.16
CA THR A 132 -6.91 18.44 7.20
C THR A 132 -7.01 17.28 6.23
N ALA A 133 -8.21 17.07 5.71
CA ALA A 133 -8.45 16.17 4.59
C ALA A 133 -9.31 16.86 3.53
N SER A 134 -9.26 16.33 2.31
CA SER A 134 -10.14 16.76 1.23
C SER A 134 -10.58 15.57 0.37
N ALA A 135 -11.89 15.40 0.23
CA ALA A 135 -12.50 14.31 -0.52
C ALA A 135 -12.96 14.76 -1.92
N LYS A 136 -12.67 13.96 -2.94
CA LYS A 136 -13.22 14.08 -4.30
C LYS A 136 -13.84 12.75 -4.71
N PHE A 137 -14.97 12.80 -5.40
CA PHE A 137 -15.68 11.59 -5.81
C PHE A 137 -15.80 11.52 -7.33
N TYR A 138 -15.63 10.32 -7.86
CA TYR A 138 -15.55 10.03 -9.28
C TYR A 138 -16.59 8.96 -9.66
N ASP A 139 -17.08 9.03 -10.89
CA ASP A 139 -17.85 7.96 -11.50
C ASP A 139 -16.95 6.82 -12.02
N GLU A 140 -17.58 5.82 -12.63
CA GLU A 140 -16.92 4.64 -13.21
C GLU A 140 -15.98 4.95 -14.38
N ASN A 141 -16.06 6.15 -14.95
CA ASN A 141 -15.25 6.61 -16.08
C ASN A 141 -14.20 7.63 -15.64
N ASP A 142 -13.86 7.67 -14.35
CA ASP A 142 -12.91 8.60 -13.74
C ASP A 142 -13.31 10.09 -13.87
N LYS A 143 -14.57 10.39 -14.17
CA LYS A 143 -15.06 11.77 -14.21
C LYS A 143 -15.46 12.22 -12.81
N VAL A 144 -15.04 13.43 -12.44
CA VAL A 144 -15.40 14.04 -11.16
C VAL A 144 -16.92 14.23 -11.10
N LEU A 145 -17.55 13.62 -10.10
CA LEU A 145 -18.96 13.80 -9.77
C LEU A 145 -19.15 14.98 -8.82
N ARG A 146 -18.31 15.08 -7.77
CA ARG A 146 -18.44 16.07 -6.70
C ARG A 146 -17.15 16.26 -5.89
N GLY A 147 -17.10 17.35 -5.14
CA GLY A 147 -15.93 17.79 -4.36
C GLY A 147 -15.06 18.81 -5.12
N PRO A 148 -13.95 19.29 -4.53
CA PRO A 148 -13.38 18.86 -3.25
C PRO A 148 -14.22 19.27 -2.03
N PHE A 149 -14.33 18.38 -1.05
CA PHE A 149 -14.92 18.66 0.26
C PHE A 149 -13.84 18.68 1.33
N PRO A 150 -13.42 19.85 1.84
CA PRO A 150 -12.44 19.93 2.91
C PRO A 150 -13.06 19.60 4.27
N THR A 151 -12.27 19.04 5.18
CA THR A 151 -12.61 18.87 6.59
C THR A 151 -11.36 19.00 7.44
N ALA A 152 -11.50 19.53 8.65
CA ALA A 152 -10.48 19.36 9.68
C ALA A 152 -10.43 17.90 10.14
N LEU A 153 -9.29 17.48 10.69
CA LEU A 153 -9.10 16.20 11.34
C LEU A 153 -8.60 16.39 12.77
N GLU A 154 -9.21 15.68 13.71
CA GLU A 154 -8.73 15.57 15.09
C GLU A 154 -8.72 14.10 15.49
N GLY A 155 -7.62 13.60 16.05
CA GLY A 155 -7.54 12.20 16.41
C GLY A 155 -6.88 11.91 17.74
N ARG A 156 -7.16 10.69 18.20
CA ARG A 156 -6.60 10.09 19.42
C ARG A 156 -6.15 8.67 19.12
N ARG A 157 -4.98 8.30 19.65
CA ARG A 157 -4.48 6.93 19.54
C ARG A 157 -5.36 5.99 20.35
N VAL A 158 -5.61 4.80 19.81
CA VAL A 158 -6.20 3.70 20.56
C VAL A 158 -5.11 3.02 21.39
N THR A 159 -5.29 2.95 22.71
CA THR A 159 -4.36 2.31 23.64
C THR A 159 -5.02 1.16 24.39
N LEU A 160 -4.19 0.28 24.94
CA LEU A 160 -4.65 -0.71 25.92
C LEU A 160 -4.97 -0.02 27.26
N PRO A 161 -5.85 -0.61 28.08
CA PRO A 161 -6.10 -0.17 29.46
C PRO A 161 -4.85 -0.20 30.36
#